data_AF-K9AB92-F1
#
_entry.id   AF-K9AB92-F1
#
_cell.length_a   1.000
_cell.length_b   1.000
_cell.length_c   1.000
_cell.angle_alpha   90.00
_cell.angle_beta   90.00
_cell.angle_gamma   90.00
#
_symmetry.space_group_name_H-M   'P 1'
#
loop_
_entity.id
_entity.type
_entity.pdbx_description
1 polymer ?
#
loop_
_entity_poly.entity_id
_entity_poly.type
_entity_poly.pdbx_seq_one_letter_code
_entity_poly.pdbx_strand_id
1 'polypeptide(L)' 'MLCRYQICFYLDNQNLDLEHKLIIKANSSEEARHIAIAKCEPTNESFYTAMTWEGLNN' A
#
# COMPACT_ATOMS: atom_id res chain seq x y z
N MET A 1 -8.87 -14.75 -5.66
CA MET A 1 -9.50 -13.68 -6.48
C MET A 1 -8.57 -12.49 -6.40
N LEU A 2 -8.17 -11.91 -7.53
CA LEU A 2 -7.29 -10.74 -7.55
C LEU A 2 -8.10 -9.50 -7.17
N CYS A 3 -7.73 -8.85 -6.06
CA CYS A 3 -8.33 -7.61 -5.57
C CYS A 3 -7.41 -6.43 -5.87
N ARG A 4 -7.97 -5.22 -5.93
CA ARG A 4 -7.20 -3.98 -6.01
C ARG A 4 -6.98 -3.44 -4.59
N TYR A 5 -5.73 -3.17 -4.26
CA TYR A 5 -5.31 -2.59 -2.99
C TYR A 5 -4.71 -1.21 -3.23
N GLN A 6 -5.13 -0.22 -2.46
CA GLN A 6 -4.40 1.03 -2.33
C GLN A 6 -3.45 0.91 -1.12
N ILE A 7 -2.15 0.97 -1.36
CA ILE A 7 -1.12 0.97 -0.32
C ILE A 7 -0.59 2.39 -0.19
N CYS A 8 -0.61 2.94 1.01
CA CYS A 8 -0.04 4.25 1.32
C CYS A 8 1.05 4.07 2.38
N PHE A 9 2.24 4.61 2.12
CA PHE A 9 3.33 4.72 3.09
C PHE A 9 3.36 6.14 3.63
N TYR A 10 3.38 6.27 4.95
CA TYR A 10 3.44 7.53 5.67
C TYR A 10 4.71 7.56 6.51
N LEU A 11 5.39 8.70 6.54
CA LEU A 11 6.49 8.95 7.46
C LEU A 11 5.96 8.98 8.89
N ASP A 12 6.68 8.37 9.83
CA ASP A 12 6.43 8.47 11.26
C ASP A 12 6.93 9.81 11.79
N ASN A 13 6.26 10.88 11.35
CA ASN A 13 6.49 12.24 11.80
C ASN A 13 5.19 12.85 12.35
N GLN A 14 5.27 14.06 12.93
CA GLN A 14 4.12 14.71 13.56
C GLN A 14 2.92 14.90 12.62
N ASN A 15 3.15 15.01 11.31
CA ASN A 15 2.12 15.29 10.32
C ASN A 15 1.63 14.04 9.57
N LEU A 16 2.26 12.88 9.79
CA LEU A 16 2.04 11.66 9.02
C LEU A 16 2.13 11.93 7.52
N ASP A 17 3.22 12.55 7.09
CA ASP A 17 3.39 12.94 5.69
C ASP A 17 3.36 11.71 4.77
N LEU A 18 2.57 11.80 3.69
CA LEU A 18 2.47 10.71 2.70
C LEU A 18 3.76 10.65 1.88
N GLU A 19 4.54 9.59 2.09
CA GLU A 19 5.77 9.33 1.33
C GLU A 19 5.44 8.72 -0.04
N HIS A 20 4.60 7.68 -0.05
CA HIS A 20 4.25 6.95 -1.26
C HIS A 20 2.80 6.48 -1.28
N LYS A 21 2.20 6.40 -2.47
CA LYS A 21 0.85 5.87 -2.68
C LYS A 21 0.79 5.05 -3.98
N LEU A 22 0.35 3.80 -3.88
CA LEU A 22 0.27 2.87 -5.02
C LEU A 22 -1.06 2.15 -5.05
N ILE A 23 -1.44 1.75 -6.26
CA ILE A 23 -2.52 0.80 -6.49
C ILE A 23 -1.90 -0.51 -6.98
N ILE A 24 -2.07 -1.58 -6.21
CA ILE A 24 -1.51 -2.91 -6.48
C ILE A 24 -2.65 -3.90 -6.67
N LYS A 25 -2.54 -4.78 -7.67
CA LYS A 25 -3.41 -5.96 -7.78
C LYS A 25 -2.71 -7.12 -7.08
N ALA A 26 -3.38 -7.76 -6.13
CA ALA A 26 -2.84 -8.90 -5.38
C ALA A 26 -3.99 -9.80 -4.89
N ASN A 27 -3.66 -10.98 -4.39
CA ASN A 27 -4.62 -11.89 -3.80
C ASN A 27 -4.88 -11.59 -2.31
N SER A 28 -4.00 -10.84 -1.66
CA SER A 28 -4.13 -10.41 -0.26
C SER A 28 -3.49 -9.03 -0.03
N SER A 29 -3.84 -8.39 1.09
CA SER A 29 -3.22 -7.12 1.51
C SER A 29 -1.73 -7.28 1.82
N GLU A 30 -1.33 -8.45 2.33
CA GLU A 30 0.07 -8.77 2.63
C GLU A 30 0.90 -8.92 1.35
N GLU A 31 0.38 -9.61 0.34
CA GLU A 31 1.02 -9.70 -0.97
C GLU A 31 1.11 -8.31 -1.63
N ALA A 32 0.04 -7.51 -1.56
CA ALA A 32 0.05 -6.14 -2.06
C ALA A 32 1.12 -5.27 -1.39
N ARG A 33 1.31 -5.43 -0.07
CA ARG A 33 2.37 -4.75 0.69
C ARG A 33 3.76 -5.17 0.19
N HIS A 34 4.04 -6.46 0.07
CA HIS A 34 5.36 -6.92 -0.37
C HIS A 34 5.74 -6.37 -1.75
N ILE A 35 4.77 -6.35 -2.68
CA ILE A 35 4.96 -5.74 -3.99
C ILE A 35 5.20 -4.22 -3.87
N ALA A 36 4.45 -3.54 -3.00
CA ALA A 36 4.59 -2.09 -2.81
C ALA A 36 5.95 -1.71 -2.19
N ILE A 37 6.44 -2.46 -1.20
CA ILE A 37 7.76 -2.27 -0.58
C ILE A 37 8.86 -2.46 -1.63
N ALA A 38 8.79 -3.53 -2.42
CA ALA A 38 9.78 -3.81 -3.47
C ALA A 38 9.81 -2.76 -4.60
N LYS A 39 8.71 -2.00 -4.78
CA LYS A 39 8.60 -0.95 -5.80
C LYS A 39 9.01 0.43 -5.33
N CYS A 40 8.77 0.74 -4.06
CA CYS A 40 8.96 2.09 -3.53
C CYS A 40 10.15 2.23 -2.62
N GLU A 41 10.65 1.13 -2.04
CA GLU A 41 11.75 1.16 -1.07
C GLU A 41 11.53 2.23 0.01
N PRO A 42 10.36 2.20 0.71
CA PRO A 42 10.01 3.23 1.68
C PRO A 42 11.06 3.32 2.79
N THR A 43 11.22 4.51 3.35
CA THR A 43 12.20 4.71 4.44
C THR A 43 11.87 3.86 5.68
N ASN A 44 12.89 3.55 6.49
CA ASN A 44 12.71 2.78 7.73
C ASN A 44 11.85 3.51 8.78
N GLU A 45 11.68 4.81 8.63
CA GLU A 45 10.79 5.64 9.46
C GLU A 45 9.34 5.61 8.94
N SER A 46 9.05 4.90 7.85
CA SER A 46 7.70 4.82 7.31
C SER A 46 6.91 3.63 7.83
N PHE A 47 5.62 3.85 8.07
CA PHE A 47 4.63 2.79 8.22
C PHE A 47 3.63 2.81 7.06
N TYR A 48 2.85 1.74 6.91
CA TYR A 48 1.92 1.62 5.78
C TYR A 48 0.48 1.36 6.22
N THR A 49 -0.44 1.76 5.36
CA THR A 49 -1.85 1.36 5.41
C THR A 49 -2.24 0.70 4.10
N ALA A 50 -3.10 -0.32 4.17
CA ALA A 50 -3.58 -1.05 3.02
C ALA A 50 -5.12 -1.04 3.01
N MET A 51 -5.71 -0.50 1.95
CA MET A 51 -7.15 -0.47 1.75
C MET A 51 -7.52 -1.30 0.53
N THR A 52 -8.36 -2.31 0.72
CA THR A 52 -8.92 -3.09 -0.39
C THR A 52 -10.04 -2.30 -1.03
N TRP A 53 -9.95 -2.07 -2.34
CA TRP A 53 -11.04 -1.59 -3.16
C TRP A 53 -11.68 -2.83 -3.79
N GLU A 54 -12.70 -3.38 -3.15
CA GLU A 54 -13.61 -4.33 -3.80
C GLU A 54 -14.45 -3.57 -4.84
N GLY A 55 -13.83 -3.20 -5.95
CA GLY A 55 -14.59 -3.02 -7.17
C GLY A 55 -14.98 -4.41 -7.63
N LEU A 56 -16.25 -4.77 -7.47
CA LEU A 56 -16.86 -5.86 -8.25
C LEU A 56 -16.30 -5.78 -9.67
N ASN A 57 -15.59 -6.82 -10.10
CA ASN A 57 -15.29 -6.99 -11.52
C ASN A 57 -16.63 -7.22 -12.21
N ASN A 58 -17.34 -6.13 -12.54
CA ASN A 58 -18.39 -6.12 -13.55
C ASN A 58 -17.73 -5.85 -14.92
#